data_AF-A0A939ZXC2-F1
#
_entry.id   AF-A0A939ZXC2-F1
#
_cell.length_a   1.000
_cell.length_b   1.000
_cell.length_c   1.000
_cell.angle_alpha   90.00
_cell.angle_beta   90.00
_cell.angle_gamma   90.00
#
_symmetry.space_group_name_H-M   'P 1'
#
loop_
_entity.id
_entity.type
_entity.pdbx_description
1 polymer ?
#
loop_
_entity_poly.entity_id
_entity_poly.type
_entity_poly.pdbx_seq_one_letter_code
_entity_poly.pdbx_strand_id
1 'polypeptide(L)'
;MIIKKANGLQTFANHSAIVNPREPNLLREQFPYTEVPAIVFDGMSVPMDPVEDYYITDTTFRDGQQARPPYTVDEIVKLYDFLSQIGGPNGIIRFSEFFLYSDKDKEAVYKCLELGHKFPVVTGWIRATKKDFEIVKQMGLKETGILTSCSDYHIYLKLKKDRAQVTEQYISLVRDAFDFGLDAVRCHLEDITRADFEGFVIPYVTELMKVAKEAGREVKIRLCDTMGYGVPWAEAALPRSVPKMIYTLKNECGVPGKWLEWHGHNDFHKVGVNGTTAWLYGAAAVNASLFGFGERTGNPPLEGAIFDYISLKGSDCGINTRMITEVAKYYTEDLGLTIPDNYPFVGSNFNVTSAGVHADGILKNEEIYNIFDTAKILNRPARVNVTD
;
A
#
# COMPACT_ATOMS: atom_id res chain seq x y z
N MET A 1 15.35 20.64 12.97
CA MET A 1 14.94 19.36 13.58
C MET A 1 14.22 19.68 14.87
N ILE A 2 12.92 19.35 14.99
CA ILE A 2 12.19 19.51 16.25
C ILE A 2 12.47 18.25 17.07
N ILE A 3 13.38 18.35 18.03
CA ILE A 3 13.67 17.28 18.99
C ILE A 3 12.88 17.58 20.25
N LYS A 4 11.87 16.78 20.56
CA LYS A 4 11.25 16.80 21.90
C LYS A 4 12.05 15.82 22.77
N LYS A 5 12.61 16.27 23.89
CA LYS A 5 13.28 15.35 24.84
C LYS A 5 12.20 14.41 25.43
N ALA A 6 12.27 13.11 25.12
CA ALA A 6 11.35 12.13 25.69
C ALA A 6 11.75 11.67 27.10
N ASN A 7 10.75 11.39 27.92
CA ASN A 7 10.86 10.70 29.21
C ASN A 7 10.46 9.23 29.03
N GLY A 8 11.32 8.43 28.38
CA GLY A 8 11.12 6.98 28.20
C GLY A 8 10.02 6.58 27.20
N LEU A 9 10.06 5.34 26.70
CA LEU A 9 9.01 4.74 25.86
C LEU A 9 7.66 4.84 26.59
N GLN A 10 6.82 5.79 26.19
CA GLN A 10 5.42 5.80 26.63
C GLN A 10 4.76 4.54 26.06
N THR A 11 4.47 3.59 26.93
CA THR A 11 3.55 2.51 26.61
C THR A 11 2.15 3.12 26.54
N PHE A 12 1.46 2.96 25.41
CA PHE A 12 0.10 3.51 25.26
C PHE A 12 -0.97 2.62 25.93
N ALA A 13 -0.53 1.66 26.76
CA ALA A 13 -1.27 0.53 27.31
C ALA A 13 -2.52 0.87 28.16
N ASN A 14 -2.85 2.14 28.37
CA ASN A 14 -4.01 2.57 29.17
C ASN A 14 -5.13 3.28 28.35
N HIS A 15 -5.01 3.39 27.03
CA HIS A 15 -6.02 4.05 26.19
C HIS A 15 -7.13 3.09 25.76
N SER A 16 -8.04 2.76 26.69
CA SER A 16 -9.12 1.79 26.45
C SER A 16 -10.42 2.39 25.90
N ALA A 17 -10.55 3.72 25.84
CA ALA A 17 -11.79 4.40 25.46
C ALA A 17 -11.58 5.43 24.37
N ILE A 18 -12.53 5.50 23.43
CA ILE A 18 -12.61 6.56 22.43
C ILE A 18 -12.76 7.90 23.14
N VAL A 19 -11.84 8.82 22.86
CA VAL A 19 -11.91 10.21 23.36
C VAL A 19 -12.66 11.03 22.32
N ASN A 20 -13.81 11.59 22.70
CA ASN A 20 -14.61 12.49 21.86
C ASN A 20 -14.36 13.96 22.23
N PRO A 21 -13.41 14.65 21.59
CA PRO A 21 -13.25 16.08 21.80
C PRO A 21 -14.43 16.87 21.21
N ARG A 22 -14.70 18.05 21.81
CA ARG A 22 -15.75 18.98 21.32
C ARG A 22 -15.38 19.61 19.98
N GLU A 23 -14.08 19.82 19.76
CA GLU A 23 -13.50 20.38 18.53
C GLU A 23 -12.49 19.38 17.95
N PRO A 24 -12.27 19.38 16.63
CA PRO A 24 -11.35 18.43 16.00
C PRO A 24 -9.89 18.66 16.44
N ASN A 25 -9.21 17.58 16.83
CA ASN A 25 -7.76 17.56 17.04
C ASN A 25 -7.05 17.43 15.69
N LEU A 26 -6.76 18.58 15.07
CA LEU A 26 -6.08 18.66 13.77
C LEU A 26 -4.55 18.58 13.85
N LEU A 27 -4.00 18.33 15.06
CA LEU A 27 -2.57 18.20 15.33
C LEU A 27 -1.75 19.38 14.76
N ARG A 28 -2.23 20.61 15.00
CA ARG A 28 -1.71 21.83 14.35
C ARG A 28 -0.22 22.12 14.61
N GLU A 29 0.34 21.61 15.70
CA GLU A 29 1.80 21.67 15.93
C GLU A 29 2.60 20.97 14.83
N GLN A 30 2.09 19.85 14.30
CA GLN A 30 2.74 19.10 13.20
C GLN A 30 2.18 19.52 11.84
N PHE A 31 0.91 19.95 11.77
CA PHE A 31 0.19 20.26 10.53
C PHE A 31 -0.43 21.68 10.53
N PRO A 32 0.42 22.74 10.46
CA PRO A 32 -0.02 24.14 10.52
C PRO A 32 -0.79 24.64 9.28
N TYR A 33 -0.98 23.82 8.24
CA TYR A 33 -1.60 24.12 6.93
C TYR A 33 -0.85 25.13 6.05
N THR A 34 -0.41 26.27 6.59
CA THR A 34 0.30 27.32 5.83
C THR A 34 1.81 27.10 5.74
N GLU A 35 2.33 26.05 6.38
CA GLU A 35 3.75 25.71 6.36
C GLU A 35 3.94 24.22 6.03
N VAL A 36 5.14 23.86 5.60
CA VAL A 36 5.50 22.45 5.37
C VAL A 36 5.39 21.67 6.69
N PRO A 37 4.60 20.59 6.77
CA PRO A 37 4.42 19.83 8.00
C PRO A 37 5.75 19.34 8.58
N ALA A 38 5.98 19.66 9.86
CA ALA A 38 7.21 19.30 10.54
C ALA A 38 7.28 17.80 10.83
N ILE A 39 8.49 17.25 10.80
CA ILE A 39 8.77 15.91 11.33
C ILE A 39 9.31 16.11 12.74
N VAL A 40 8.53 15.66 13.72
CA VAL A 40 8.93 15.70 15.13
C VAL A 40 9.69 14.42 15.43
N PHE A 41 10.86 14.57 16.07
CA PHE A 41 11.63 13.45 16.58
C PHE A 41 11.52 13.46 18.10
N ASP A 42 11.06 12.36 18.68
CA ASP A 42 10.98 12.18 20.13
C ASP A 42 12.21 11.43 20.69
N GLY A 43 13.09 10.93 19.81
CA GLY A 43 14.30 10.21 20.19
C GLY A 43 14.07 8.79 20.68
N MET A 44 12.83 8.29 20.62
CA MET A 44 12.47 6.93 21.01
C MET A 44 12.38 6.05 19.78
N SER A 45 13.16 4.97 19.75
CA SER A 45 13.14 3.98 18.67
C SER A 45 12.34 2.74 19.08
N VAL A 46 11.82 2.01 18.10
CA VAL A 46 11.16 0.71 18.26
C VAL A 46 11.95 -0.35 17.48
N PRO A 47 11.98 -1.61 17.95
CA PRO A 47 12.71 -2.67 17.25
C PRO A 47 12.00 -3.07 15.95
N MET A 48 12.79 -3.46 14.94
CA MET A 48 12.26 -4.19 13.78
C MET A 48 11.72 -5.56 14.23
N ASP A 49 10.64 -5.99 13.59
CA ASP A 49 9.97 -7.25 13.90
C ASP A 49 9.18 -7.74 12.65
N PRO A 50 9.90 -8.03 11.54
CA PRO A 50 9.29 -8.42 10.29
C PRO A 50 8.58 -9.76 10.42
N VAL A 51 7.46 -9.91 9.70
CA VAL A 51 6.82 -11.23 9.57
C VAL A 51 7.63 -12.13 8.64
N GLU A 52 7.52 -13.45 8.79
CA GLU A 52 8.19 -14.38 7.88
C GLU A 52 7.62 -14.31 6.46
N ASP A 53 6.28 -14.24 6.36
CA ASP A 53 5.54 -14.23 5.10
C ASP A 53 4.96 -12.83 4.83
N TYR A 54 5.76 -11.98 4.20
CA TYR A 54 5.30 -10.71 3.63
C TYR A 54 5.16 -10.81 2.11
N TYR A 55 4.35 -9.92 1.55
CA TYR A 55 3.92 -9.93 0.15
C TYR A 55 3.44 -8.54 -0.29
N ILE A 56 3.18 -8.41 -1.59
CA ILE A 56 2.64 -7.23 -2.25
C ILE A 56 1.15 -7.44 -2.50
N THR A 57 0.36 -6.38 -2.36
CA THR A 57 -1.01 -6.32 -2.89
C THR A 57 -1.08 -5.28 -3.99
N ASP A 58 -1.86 -5.54 -5.01
CA ASP A 58 -2.05 -4.67 -6.16
C ASP A 58 -3.31 -3.80 -6.00
N THR A 59 -3.23 -2.53 -6.39
CA THR A 59 -4.36 -1.62 -6.52
C THR A 59 -4.44 -0.96 -7.91
N THR A 60 -3.85 -1.58 -8.93
CA THR A 60 -3.81 -1.00 -10.29
C THR A 60 -5.22 -0.76 -10.84
N PHE A 61 -6.16 -1.67 -10.59
CA PHE A 61 -7.56 -1.58 -11.08
C PHE A 61 -8.49 -0.77 -10.16
N ARG A 62 -7.96 -0.25 -9.06
CA ARG A 62 -8.68 0.63 -8.13
C ARG A 62 -8.00 1.99 -8.09
N ASP A 63 -7.02 2.19 -7.21
CA ASP A 63 -6.37 3.51 -7.07
C ASP A 63 -5.57 3.89 -8.32
N GLY A 64 -4.84 2.92 -8.88
CA GLY A 64 -4.00 3.15 -10.05
C GLY A 64 -4.79 3.64 -11.25
N GLN A 65 -5.99 3.10 -11.47
CA GLN A 65 -6.86 3.50 -12.58
C GLN A 65 -7.45 4.91 -12.40
N GLN A 66 -7.54 5.46 -11.18
CA GLN A 66 -8.09 6.81 -10.96
C GLN A 66 -7.24 7.92 -11.57
N ALA A 67 -5.95 7.67 -11.81
CA ALA A 67 -5.03 8.59 -12.49
C ALA A 67 -4.97 8.41 -14.01
N ARG A 68 -5.89 7.62 -14.58
CA ARG A 68 -5.78 7.06 -15.92
C ARG A 68 -7.13 7.20 -16.65
N PRO A 69 -7.13 7.23 -18.00
CA PRO A 69 -8.33 6.89 -18.74
C PRO A 69 -8.84 5.51 -18.30
N PRO A 70 -10.16 5.30 -18.17
CA PRO A 70 -10.69 4.02 -17.69
C PRO A 70 -10.31 2.86 -18.62
N TYR A 71 -9.57 1.87 -18.11
CA TYR A 71 -9.17 0.70 -18.88
C TYR A 71 -10.38 -0.05 -19.43
N THR A 72 -10.29 -0.56 -20.65
CA THR A 72 -11.30 -1.50 -21.17
C THR A 72 -11.27 -2.80 -20.37
N VAL A 73 -12.33 -3.61 -20.51
CA VAL A 73 -12.40 -4.92 -19.83
C VAL A 73 -11.21 -5.81 -20.23
N ASP A 74 -10.91 -5.87 -21.52
CA ASP A 74 -9.83 -6.72 -22.03
C ASP A 74 -8.44 -6.21 -21.60
N GLU A 75 -8.26 -4.89 -21.48
CA GLU A 75 -7.05 -4.30 -20.89
C GLU A 75 -6.87 -4.70 -19.42
N ILE A 76 -7.94 -4.66 -18.62
CA ILE A 76 -7.90 -5.08 -17.21
C ILE A 76 -7.51 -6.55 -17.12
N VAL A 77 -8.15 -7.42 -17.91
CA VAL A 77 -7.86 -8.86 -17.95
C VAL A 77 -6.40 -9.11 -18.34
N LYS A 78 -5.90 -8.39 -19.35
CA LYS A 78 -4.50 -8.52 -19.81
C LYS A 78 -3.50 -8.09 -18.74
N LEU A 79 -3.73 -6.96 -18.09
CA LEU A 79 -2.88 -6.47 -17.01
C LEU A 79 -2.94 -7.39 -15.78
N TYR A 80 -4.10 -7.97 -15.48
CA TYR A 80 -4.25 -8.91 -14.37
C TYR A 80 -3.51 -10.23 -14.62
N ASP A 81 -3.54 -10.75 -15.85
CA ASP A 81 -2.72 -11.88 -16.29
C ASP A 81 -1.21 -11.56 -16.14
N PHE A 82 -0.78 -10.35 -16.51
CA PHE A 82 0.60 -9.93 -16.28
C PHE A 82 0.97 -9.88 -14.79
N LEU A 83 0.10 -9.39 -13.92
CA LEU A 83 0.35 -9.41 -12.47
C LEU A 83 0.53 -10.84 -11.95
N SER A 84 -0.25 -11.81 -12.45
CA SER A 84 -0.08 -13.22 -12.11
C SER A 84 1.29 -13.75 -12.54
N GLN A 85 1.68 -13.46 -13.79
CA GLN A 85 2.96 -13.90 -14.34
C GLN A 85 4.15 -13.28 -13.60
N ILE A 86 4.09 -11.98 -13.24
CA ILE A 86 5.12 -11.31 -12.45
C ILE A 86 5.21 -11.93 -11.05
N GLY A 87 4.08 -12.05 -10.35
CA GLY A 87 4.01 -12.50 -8.97
C GLY A 87 4.47 -13.95 -8.73
N GLY A 88 4.48 -14.75 -9.80
CA GLY A 88 5.04 -16.10 -9.79
C GLY A 88 4.20 -17.12 -9.00
N PRO A 89 4.63 -18.39 -8.96
CA PRO A 89 3.87 -19.47 -8.35
C PRO A 89 3.69 -19.34 -6.82
N ASN A 90 4.57 -18.56 -6.17
CA ASN A 90 4.54 -18.31 -4.73
C ASN A 90 3.63 -17.13 -4.34
N GLY A 91 3.05 -16.42 -5.31
CA GLY A 91 2.05 -15.39 -5.04
C GLY A 91 2.61 -14.19 -4.28
N ILE A 92 3.75 -13.66 -4.73
CA ILE A 92 4.34 -12.46 -4.12
C ILE A 92 3.44 -11.25 -4.35
N ILE A 93 2.84 -11.13 -5.53
CA ILE A 93 1.66 -10.27 -5.74
C ILE A 93 0.45 -11.12 -5.37
N ARG A 94 -0.03 -10.97 -4.13
CA ARG A 94 -0.94 -11.93 -3.52
C ARG A 94 -2.41 -11.59 -3.72
N PHE A 95 -2.74 -10.31 -3.74
CA PHE A 95 -4.10 -9.81 -3.90
C PHE A 95 -4.11 -8.71 -4.95
N SER A 96 -5.22 -8.55 -5.66
CA SER A 96 -5.47 -7.42 -6.54
C SER A 96 -6.87 -6.88 -6.25
N GLU A 97 -6.94 -5.56 -6.08
CA GLU A 97 -8.14 -4.84 -5.65
C GLU A 97 -8.87 -4.22 -6.84
N PHE A 98 -10.19 -4.44 -6.91
CA PHE A 98 -11.05 -3.96 -7.99
C PHE A 98 -12.20 -3.10 -7.46
N PHE A 99 -12.62 -2.12 -8.25
CA PHE A 99 -13.93 -1.50 -8.08
C PHE A 99 -15.04 -2.47 -8.46
N LEU A 100 -16.20 -2.35 -7.80
CA LEU A 100 -17.39 -3.18 -8.08
C LEU A 100 -18.62 -2.34 -8.45
N TYR A 101 -18.42 -1.11 -8.94
CA TYR A 101 -19.48 -0.11 -9.04
C TYR A 101 -20.25 -0.14 -10.36
N SER A 102 -19.57 -0.26 -11.49
CA SER A 102 -20.20 -0.32 -12.81
C SER A 102 -20.33 -1.76 -13.32
N ASP A 103 -21.21 -1.98 -14.29
CA ASP A 103 -21.35 -3.31 -14.91
C ASP A 103 -20.09 -3.71 -15.68
N LYS A 104 -19.34 -2.74 -16.20
CA LYS A 104 -18.01 -2.92 -16.79
C LYS A 104 -17.00 -3.44 -15.76
N ASP A 105 -16.97 -2.86 -14.56
CA ASP A 105 -16.06 -3.31 -13.50
C ASP A 105 -16.39 -4.75 -13.07
N LYS A 106 -17.68 -5.07 -12.97
CA LYS A 106 -18.13 -6.43 -12.65
C LYS A 106 -17.78 -7.43 -13.74
N GLU A 107 -17.98 -7.06 -15.02
CA GLU A 107 -17.57 -7.88 -16.17
C GLU A 107 -16.07 -8.17 -16.13
N ALA A 108 -15.25 -7.15 -15.86
CA ALA A 108 -13.80 -7.31 -15.74
C ALA A 108 -13.43 -8.29 -14.62
N VAL A 109 -14.05 -8.19 -13.45
CA VAL A 109 -13.82 -9.15 -12.36
C VAL A 109 -14.24 -10.56 -12.75
N TYR A 110 -15.39 -10.76 -13.39
CA TYR A 110 -15.80 -12.10 -13.84
C TYR A 110 -14.78 -12.71 -14.81
N LYS A 111 -14.35 -11.96 -15.83
CA LYS A 111 -13.32 -12.44 -16.78
C LYS A 111 -11.97 -12.70 -16.10
N CYS A 112 -11.56 -11.88 -15.14
CA CYS A 112 -10.33 -12.13 -14.36
C CYS A 112 -10.44 -13.40 -13.51
N LEU A 113 -11.60 -13.70 -12.92
CA LEU A 113 -11.85 -14.93 -12.18
C LEU A 113 -11.85 -16.16 -13.09
N GLU A 114 -12.38 -16.05 -14.31
CA GLU A 114 -12.41 -17.12 -15.33
C GLU A 114 -11.00 -17.57 -15.77
N LEU A 115 -9.98 -16.73 -15.64
CA LEU A 115 -8.58 -17.10 -15.89
C LEU A 115 -8.05 -18.19 -14.92
N GLY A 116 -8.71 -18.39 -13.77
CA GLY A 116 -8.38 -19.46 -12.84
C GLY A 116 -7.02 -19.31 -12.15
N HIS A 117 -6.45 -18.11 -12.11
CA HIS A 117 -5.19 -17.86 -11.42
C HIS A 117 -5.30 -18.11 -9.92
N LYS A 118 -4.27 -18.74 -9.34
CA LYS A 118 -4.14 -18.88 -7.89
C LYS A 118 -3.84 -17.53 -7.22
N PHE A 119 -3.02 -16.71 -7.88
CA PHE A 119 -2.64 -15.37 -7.45
C PHE A 119 -2.51 -14.42 -8.66
N PRO A 120 -2.76 -13.11 -8.48
CA PRO A 120 -3.30 -12.50 -7.26
C PRO A 120 -4.76 -12.91 -7.02
N VAL A 121 -5.17 -13.03 -5.75
CA VAL A 121 -6.58 -13.25 -5.39
C VAL A 121 -7.35 -11.94 -5.59
N VAL A 122 -8.46 -12.00 -6.33
CA VAL A 122 -9.33 -10.83 -6.55
C VAL A 122 -10.03 -10.44 -5.25
N THR A 123 -9.98 -9.14 -4.93
CA THR A 123 -10.67 -8.53 -3.78
C THR A 123 -11.48 -7.32 -4.22
N GLY A 124 -12.57 -7.05 -3.50
CA GLY A 124 -13.46 -5.94 -3.79
C GLY A 124 -13.17 -4.69 -2.95
N TRP A 125 -13.47 -3.53 -3.52
CA TRP A 125 -13.60 -2.27 -2.79
C TRP A 125 -15.02 -1.71 -2.89
N ILE A 126 -15.65 -1.44 -1.75
CA ILE A 126 -17.05 -1.01 -1.67
C ILE A 126 -17.23 0.23 -0.79
N ARG A 127 -18.36 0.93 -0.98
CA ARG A 127 -18.76 2.09 -0.17
C ARG A 127 -19.31 1.70 1.21
N ALA A 128 -19.41 0.39 1.49
CA ALA A 128 -19.93 -0.20 2.71
C ALA A 128 -21.42 0.11 2.95
N THR A 129 -22.28 -0.21 1.98
CA THR A 129 -23.73 -0.32 2.19
C THR A 129 -24.17 -1.79 2.17
N LYS A 130 -25.32 -2.12 2.77
CA LYS A 130 -25.85 -3.51 2.74
C LYS A 130 -25.98 -4.08 1.33
N LYS A 131 -26.41 -3.24 0.37
CA LYS A 131 -26.52 -3.62 -1.05
C LYS A 131 -25.16 -3.91 -1.68
N ASP A 132 -24.10 -3.22 -1.27
CA ASP A 132 -22.76 -3.48 -1.81
C ASP A 132 -22.24 -4.86 -1.34
N PHE A 133 -22.59 -5.32 -0.12
CA PHE A 133 -22.22 -6.67 0.35
C PHE A 133 -22.91 -7.79 -0.45
N GLU A 134 -24.14 -7.58 -0.92
CA GLU A 134 -24.82 -8.51 -1.81
C GLU A 134 -24.05 -8.70 -3.12
N ILE A 135 -23.48 -7.62 -3.67
CA ILE A 135 -22.66 -7.67 -4.88
C ILE A 135 -21.39 -8.50 -4.63
N VAL A 136 -20.66 -8.22 -3.55
CA VAL A 136 -19.44 -8.97 -3.18
C VAL A 136 -19.74 -10.48 -3.09
N LYS A 137 -20.86 -10.83 -2.45
CA LYS A 137 -21.30 -12.22 -2.31
C LYS A 137 -21.71 -12.86 -3.63
N GLN A 138 -22.47 -12.16 -4.48
CA GLN A 138 -22.87 -12.64 -5.80
C GLN A 138 -21.67 -12.95 -6.69
N MET A 139 -20.60 -12.16 -6.55
CA MET A 139 -19.35 -12.35 -7.28
C MET A 139 -18.45 -13.43 -6.67
N GLY A 140 -18.85 -14.05 -5.55
CA GLY A 140 -18.09 -15.12 -4.90
C GLY A 140 -16.82 -14.65 -4.20
N LEU A 141 -16.68 -13.35 -3.92
CA LEU A 141 -15.51 -12.80 -3.25
C LEU A 141 -15.58 -13.11 -1.74
N LYS A 142 -14.43 -13.51 -1.17
CA LYS A 142 -14.30 -13.87 0.25
C LYS A 142 -13.92 -12.70 1.15
N GLU A 143 -13.36 -11.65 0.55
CA GLU A 143 -12.86 -10.47 1.23
C GLU A 143 -13.28 -9.21 0.47
N THR A 144 -13.64 -8.17 1.23
CA THR A 144 -13.80 -6.81 0.71
C THR A 144 -13.13 -5.82 1.63
N GLY A 145 -12.72 -4.69 1.08
CA GLY A 145 -12.37 -3.52 1.87
C GLY A 145 -13.57 -2.63 2.16
N ILE A 146 -13.52 -1.96 3.31
CA ILE A 146 -14.36 -0.82 3.69
C ILE A 146 -13.53 0.38 4.14
N LEU A 147 -14.01 1.61 3.86
CA LEU A 147 -13.33 2.86 4.23
C LEU A 147 -13.69 3.25 5.67
N THR A 148 -12.68 3.45 6.50
CA THR A 148 -12.84 3.77 7.92
C THR A 148 -11.95 4.95 8.27
N SER A 149 -12.42 6.18 8.01
CA SER A 149 -11.57 7.38 8.18
C SER A 149 -11.19 7.63 9.62
N CYS A 150 -9.91 7.97 9.84
CA CYS A 150 -9.31 8.00 11.18
C CYS A 150 -8.88 9.37 11.68
N SER A 151 -8.57 10.32 10.80
CA SER A 151 -8.19 11.66 11.24
C SER A 151 -9.41 12.53 11.53
N ASP A 152 -9.26 13.49 12.45
CA ASP A 152 -10.32 14.44 12.75
C ASP A 152 -10.62 15.38 11.57
N TYR A 153 -9.68 15.51 10.61
CA TYR A 153 -9.98 16.13 9.31
C TYR A 153 -11.13 15.40 8.63
N HIS A 154 -11.10 14.07 8.61
CA HIS A 154 -12.13 13.27 7.97
C HIS A 154 -13.36 13.11 8.85
N ILE A 155 -13.20 12.78 10.13
CA ILE A 155 -14.31 12.51 11.04
C ILE A 155 -15.17 13.77 11.24
N TYR A 156 -14.55 14.88 11.64
CA TYR A 156 -15.29 16.10 11.97
C TYR A 156 -15.51 17.03 10.78
N LEU A 157 -14.53 17.19 9.88
CA LEU A 157 -14.65 18.16 8.78
C LEU A 157 -15.33 17.59 7.53
N LYS A 158 -15.02 16.35 7.13
CA LYS A 158 -15.62 15.67 5.96
C LYS A 158 -16.96 15.00 6.31
N LEU A 159 -16.98 14.13 7.32
CA LEU A 159 -18.15 13.33 7.67
C LEU A 159 -19.15 14.07 8.57
N LYS A 160 -18.72 15.16 9.23
CA LYS A 160 -19.53 15.93 10.19
C LYS A 160 -20.07 15.06 11.34
N LYS A 161 -19.24 14.14 11.83
CA LYS A 161 -19.52 13.22 12.95
C LYS A 161 -18.47 13.38 14.05
N ASP A 162 -18.73 12.75 15.20
CA ASP A 162 -17.73 12.53 16.23
C ASP A 162 -17.11 11.12 16.15
N ARG A 163 -16.07 10.88 16.96
CA ARG A 163 -15.31 9.63 16.97
C ARG A 163 -16.13 8.43 17.44
N ALA A 164 -17.06 8.60 18.40
CA ALA A 164 -17.93 7.50 18.84
C ALA A 164 -18.93 7.11 17.73
N GLN A 165 -19.54 8.09 17.08
CA GLN A 165 -20.49 7.86 15.99
C GLN A 165 -19.87 7.10 14.82
N VAL A 166 -18.66 7.48 14.39
CA VAL A 166 -17.97 6.75 13.31
C VAL A 166 -17.51 5.37 13.77
N THR A 167 -17.09 5.22 15.04
CA THR A 167 -16.71 3.92 15.60
C THR A 167 -17.88 2.95 15.56
N GLU A 168 -19.04 3.35 16.11
CA GLU A 168 -20.26 2.52 16.08
C GLU A 168 -20.64 2.14 14.65
N GLN A 169 -20.63 3.11 13.74
CA GLN A 169 -20.93 2.87 12.33
C GLN A 169 -19.97 1.85 11.70
N TYR A 170 -18.65 2.05 11.84
CA TYR A 170 -17.67 1.16 11.22
C TYR A 170 -17.70 -0.25 11.81
N ILE A 171 -17.86 -0.37 13.14
CA ILE A 171 -18.01 -1.66 13.81
C ILE A 171 -19.27 -2.39 13.33
N SER A 172 -20.40 -1.68 13.20
CA SER A 172 -21.63 -2.25 12.65
C SER A 172 -21.43 -2.76 11.23
N LEU A 173 -20.69 -2.03 10.39
CA LEU A 173 -20.42 -2.44 9.00
C LEU A 173 -19.55 -3.70 8.92
N VAL A 174 -18.56 -3.85 9.81
CA VAL A 174 -17.75 -5.07 9.90
C VAL A 174 -18.61 -6.25 10.34
N ARG A 175 -19.49 -6.06 11.33
CA ARG A 175 -20.44 -7.10 11.77
C ARG A 175 -21.40 -7.50 10.65
N ASP A 176 -22.00 -6.53 9.97
CA ASP A 176 -22.87 -6.78 8.81
C ASP A 176 -22.12 -7.61 7.75
N ALA A 177 -20.88 -7.24 7.40
CA ALA A 177 -20.07 -7.98 6.43
C ALA A 177 -19.87 -9.46 6.81
N PHE A 178 -19.66 -9.74 8.09
CA PHE A 178 -19.56 -11.11 8.59
C PHE A 178 -20.90 -11.84 8.57
N ASP A 179 -22.01 -11.18 8.90
CA ASP A 179 -23.36 -11.74 8.80
C ASP A 179 -23.71 -12.10 7.34
N PHE A 180 -23.20 -11.34 6.36
CA PHE A 180 -23.33 -11.65 4.94
C PHE A 180 -22.50 -12.87 4.49
N GLY A 181 -21.52 -13.29 5.29
CA GLY A 181 -20.72 -14.49 5.07
C GLY A 181 -19.30 -14.26 4.56
N LEU A 182 -18.76 -13.04 4.65
CA LEU A 182 -17.37 -12.77 4.23
C LEU A 182 -16.35 -13.33 5.24
N ASP A 183 -15.29 -13.98 4.76
CA ASP A 183 -14.25 -14.59 5.61
C ASP A 183 -13.34 -13.52 6.24
N ALA A 184 -13.14 -12.41 5.53
CA ALA A 184 -12.30 -11.31 5.97
C ALA A 184 -12.89 -9.95 5.57
N VAL A 185 -12.65 -8.94 6.41
CA VAL A 185 -12.94 -7.54 6.09
C VAL A 185 -11.67 -6.73 6.27
N ARG A 186 -11.35 -5.91 5.27
CA ARG A 186 -10.22 -5.01 5.33
C ARG A 186 -10.69 -3.61 5.67
N CYS A 187 -10.31 -3.10 6.83
CA CYS A 187 -10.59 -1.73 7.26
C CYS A 187 -9.47 -0.81 6.79
N HIS A 188 -9.82 0.18 5.95
CA HIS A 188 -8.86 1.14 5.42
C HIS A 188 -8.89 2.37 6.32
N LEU A 189 -7.87 2.49 7.17
CA LEU A 189 -7.73 3.59 8.11
C LEU A 189 -7.28 4.84 7.35
N GLU A 190 -8.24 5.51 6.69
CA GLU A 190 -8.00 6.70 5.85
C GLU A 190 -7.33 7.80 6.68
N ASP A 191 -6.25 8.37 6.12
CA ASP A 191 -5.51 9.50 6.67
C ASP A 191 -4.92 9.23 8.07
N ILE A 192 -4.50 7.99 8.33
CA ILE A 192 -3.93 7.57 9.61
C ILE A 192 -2.67 8.38 9.99
N THR A 193 -1.92 8.87 9.01
CA THR A 193 -0.72 9.69 9.23
C THR A 193 -1.00 11.10 9.74
N ARG A 194 -2.27 11.45 9.96
CA ARG A 194 -2.74 12.66 10.65
C ARG A 194 -3.78 12.35 11.73
N ALA A 195 -3.88 11.09 12.16
CA ALA A 195 -4.86 10.66 13.15
C ALA A 195 -4.33 10.75 14.58
N ASP A 196 -5.25 10.87 15.53
CA ASP A 196 -4.98 10.81 16.96
C ASP A 196 -4.88 9.34 17.40
N PHE A 197 -3.65 8.87 17.66
CA PHE A 197 -3.41 7.47 17.99
C PHE A 197 -3.99 7.07 19.35
N GLU A 198 -3.72 7.88 20.37
CA GLU A 198 -4.17 7.64 21.74
C GLU A 198 -5.68 7.75 21.87
N GLY A 199 -6.25 8.84 21.36
CA GLY A 199 -7.65 9.17 21.56
C GLY A 199 -8.61 8.45 20.60
N PHE A 200 -8.12 7.86 19.51
CA PHE A 200 -8.97 7.23 18.51
C PHE A 200 -8.43 5.92 17.95
N VAL A 201 -7.26 5.92 17.30
CA VAL A 201 -6.79 4.74 16.53
C VAL A 201 -6.64 3.51 17.41
N ILE A 202 -5.97 3.62 18.56
CA ILE A 202 -5.74 2.49 19.47
C ILE A 202 -7.07 1.94 20.01
N PRO A 203 -7.98 2.73 20.62
CA PRO A 203 -9.27 2.22 21.06
C PRO A 203 -10.11 1.61 19.93
N TYR A 204 -10.13 2.24 18.75
CA TYR A 204 -10.90 1.77 17.60
C TYR A 204 -10.39 0.42 17.07
N VAL A 205 -9.08 0.29 16.86
CA VAL A 205 -8.48 -0.96 16.38
C VAL A 205 -8.60 -2.06 17.43
N THR A 206 -8.47 -1.72 18.71
CA THR A 206 -8.71 -2.69 19.79
C THR A 206 -10.14 -3.24 19.75
N GLU A 207 -11.14 -2.39 19.46
CA GLU A 207 -12.53 -2.83 19.28
C GLU A 207 -12.70 -3.72 18.05
N LEU A 208 -12.06 -3.37 16.92
CA LEU A 208 -12.03 -4.23 15.73
C LEU A 208 -11.45 -5.61 16.02
N MET A 209 -10.40 -5.70 16.83
CA MET A 209 -9.80 -6.98 17.21
C MET A 209 -10.73 -7.82 18.11
N LYS A 210 -11.56 -7.19 18.95
CA LYS A 210 -12.61 -7.90 19.69
C LYS A 210 -13.66 -8.47 18.74
N VAL A 211 -14.13 -7.68 17.77
CA VAL A 211 -15.09 -8.13 16.75
C VAL A 211 -14.52 -9.31 15.95
N ALA A 212 -13.26 -9.22 15.52
CA ALA A 212 -12.56 -10.30 14.83
C ALA A 212 -12.56 -11.60 15.65
N LYS A 213 -12.22 -11.50 16.96
CA LYS A 213 -12.18 -12.63 17.89
C LYS A 213 -13.57 -13.23 18.13
N GLU A 214 -14.59 -12.40 18.34
CA GLU A 214 -15.97 -12.84 18.54
C GLU A 214 -16.52 -13.57 17.31
N ALA A 215 -16.25 -13.04 16.11
CA ALA A 215 -16.71 -13.63 14.86
C ALA A 215 -15.87 -14.86 14.44
N GLY A 216 -14.65 -15.01 14.98
CA GLY A 216 -13.69 -16.02 14.52
C GLY A 216 -13.22 -15.76 13.08
N ARG A 217 -13.18 -14.49 12.66
CA ARG A 217 -12.90 -14.06 11.27
C ARG A 217 -11.84 -12.98 11.23
N GLU A 218 -11.25 -12.75 10.06
CA GLU A 218 -10.13 -11.82 9.93
C GLU A 218 -10.62 -10.38 9.76
N VAL A 219 -10.08 -9.46 10.57
CA VAL A 219 -10.18 -8.01 10.31
C VAL A 219 -8.79 -7.50 9.98
N LYS A 220 -8.57 -7.23 8.69
CA LYS A 220 -7.30 -6.70 8.19
C LYS A 220 -7.28 -5.18 8.36
N ILE A 221 -6.16 -4.65 8.81
CA ILE A 221 -5.97 -3.22 9.06
C ILE A 221 -5.02 -2.68 8.00
N ARG A 222 -5.54 -1.89 7.07
CA ARG A 222 -4.75 -1.16 6.08
C ARG A 222 -4.49 0.25 6.59
N LEU A 223 -3.23 0.56 6.88
CA LEU A 223 -2.77 1.89 7.21
C LEU A 223 -2.67 2.72 5.93
N CYS A 224 -3.53 3.73 5.79
CA CYS A 224 -3.54 4.59 4.61
C CYS A 224 -2.80 5.92 4.89
N ASP A 225 -1.58 6.04 4.39
CA ASP A 225 -0.87 7.31 4.30
C ASP A 225 -1.39 8.12 3.10
N THR A 226 -2.65 8.54 3.23
CA THR A 226 -3.47 9.16 2.18
C THR A 226 -2.80 10.36 1.53
N MET A 227 -1.96 11.09 2.27
CA MET A 227 -1.31 12.33 1.82
C MET A 227 0.23 12.23 1.79
N GLY A 228 0.80 11.02 1.93
CA GLY A 228 2.26 10.80 1.84
C GLY A 228 3.10 11.40 2.99
N TYR A 229 2.52 11.59 4.19
CA TYR A 229 3.21 12.19 5.34
C TYR A 229 4.10 11.22 6.11
N GLY A 230 3.93 9.91 5.91
CA GLY A 230 4.66 8.87 6.59
C GLY A 230 6.17 9.01 6.42
N VAL A 231 6.93 8.60 7.44
CA VAL A 231 8.39 8.63 7.42
C VAL A 231 9.00 7.34 7.95
N PRO A 232 10.16 6.91 7.42
CA PRO A 232 10.72 5.61 7.73
C PRO A 232 11.57 5.58 9.02
N TRP A 233 11.77 6.74 9.66
CA TRP A 233 12.67 6.86 10.81
C TRP A 233 12.00 6.39 12.10
N ALA A 234 12.68 5.52 12.85
CA ALA A 234 12.15 4.92 14.07
C ALA A 234 11.96 5.96 15.19
N GLU A 235 12.81 6.99 15.24
CA GLU A 235 12.79 8.07 16.22
C GLU A 235 11.80 9.19 15.90
N ALA A 236 11.18 9.17 14.72
CA ALA A 236 10.09 10.10 14.41
C ALA A 236 8.88 9.83 15.32
N ALA A 237 8.13 10.86 15.67
CA ALA A 237 6.94 10.72 16.49
C ALA A 237 5.73 10.25 15.66
N LEU A 238 4.73 9.70 16.35
CA LEU A 238 3.40 9.54 15.79
C LEU A 238 2.76 10.92 15.48
N PRO A 239 1.82 11.00 14.51
CA PRO A 239 1.34 9.91 13.65
C PRO A 239 2.18 9.72 12.36
N ARG A 240 3.38 10.30 12.25
CA ARG A 240 4.17 10.23 11.00
C ARG A 240 5.11 9.03 10.92
N SER A 241 5.55 8.49 12.05
CA SER A 241 6.50 7.36 12.08
C SER A 241 5.87 6.04 11.65
N VAL A 242 6.23 5.55 10.46
CA VAL A 242 5.80 4.23 9.97
C VAL A 242 6.21 3.10 10.93
N PRO A 243 7.46 3.06 11.44
CA PRO A 243 7.87 2.10 12.46
C PRO A 243 6.93 2.04 13.67
N LYS A 244 6.62 3.21 14.27
CA LYS A 244 5.78 3.26 15.47
C LYS A 244 4.33 2.93 15.19
N MET A 245 3.79 3.34 14.04
CA MET A 245 2.42 2.97 13.67
C MET A 245 2.27 1.44 13.61
N ILE A 246 3.16 0.75 12.89
CA ILE A 246 3.11 -0.71 12.78
C ILE A 246 3.35 -1.36 14.15
N TYR A 247 4.37 -0.90 14.89
CA TYR A 247 4.67 -1.42 16.22
C TYR A 247 3.49 -1.30 17.18
N THR A 248 2.84 -0.13 17.25
CA THR A 248 1.66 0.13 18.11
C THR A 248 0.50 -0.78 17.74
N LEU A 249 0.15 -0.88 16.45
CA LEU A 249 -0.97 -1.74 16.03
C LEU A 249 -0.70 -3.23 16.31
N LYS A 250 0.54 -3.69 16.09
CA LYS A 250 0.92 -5.09 16.32
C LYS A 250 0.99 -5.43 17.80
N ASN A 251 1.73 -4.64 18.59
CA ASN A 251 2.10 -4.99 19.96
C ASN A 251 1.13 -4.48 21.02
N GLU A 252 0.45 -3.35 20.77
CA GLU A 252 -0.45 -2.74 21.75
C GLU A 252 -1.93 -3.03 21.43
N CYS A 253 -2.31 -3.02 20.15
CA CYS A 253 -3.67 -3.37 19.74
C CYS A 253 -3.84 -4.88 19.49
N GLY A 254 -2.74 -5.65 19.45
CA GLY A 254 -2.76 -7.09 19.24
C GLY A 254 -3.12 -7.53 17.81
N VAL A 255 -2.95 -6.66 16.81
CA VAL A 255 -3.23 -7.01 15.41
C VAL A 255 -2.14 -7.99 14.93
N PRO A 256 -2.51 -9.20 14.45
CA PRO A 256 -1.54 -10.09 13.83
C PRO A 256 -0.82 -9.41 12.66
N GLY A 257 0.50 -9.56 12.54
CA GLY A 257 1.26 -8.94 11.44
C GLY A 257 0.75 -9.33 10.05
N LYS A 258 0.25 -10.57 9.89
CA LYS A 258 -0.42 -11.06 8.66
C LYS A 258 -1.69 -10.29 8.26
N TRP A 259 -2.25 -9.50 9.17
CA TRP A 259 -3.44 -8.67 8.96
C TRP A 259 -3.10 -7.18 8.78
N LEU A 260 -1.83 -6.79 8.90
CA LEU A 260 -1.37 -5.43 8.70
C LEU A 260 -0.95 -5.21 7.25
N GLU A 261 -1.48 -4.14 6.65
CA GLU A 261 -1.12 -3.69 5.32
C GLU A 261 -0.76 -2.21 5.30
N TRP A 262 0.30 -1.85 4.57
CA TRP A 262 0.65 -0.47 4.30
C TRP A 262 0.17 -0.03 2.93
N HIS A 263 -0.47 1.15 2.85
CA HIS A 263 -0.87 1.81 1.61
C HIS A 263 -0.51 3.28 1.70
N GLY A 264 0.44 3.75 0.89
CA GLY A 264 0.91 5.14 0.97
C GLY A 264 0.86 5.87 -0.36
N HIS A 265 0.89 7.20 -0.29
CA HIS A 265 1.02 8.05 -1.48
C HIS A 265 2.38 8.77 -1.53
N ASN A 266 2.71 9.30 -2.70
CA ASN A 266 4.06 9.78 -3.01
C ASN A 266 4.30 11.29 -2.88
N ASP A 267 3.42 12.00 -2.17
CA ASP A 267 3.45 13.48 -2.12
C ASP A 267 4.78 14.04 -1.56
N PHE A 268 5.55 13.22 -0.83
CA PHE A 268 6.87 13.57 -0.28
C PHE A 268 8.02 12.64 -0.72
N HIS A 269 7.88 11.92 -1.84
CA HIS A 269 8.90 11.03 -2.42
C HIS A 269 9.36 9.86 -1.51
N LYS A 270 8.56 9.49 -0.49
CA LYS A 270 8.92 8.43 0.48
C LYS A 270 8.08 7.17 0.33
N VAL A 271 7.27 7.09 -0.72
CA VAL A 271 6.26 6.04 -0.86
C VAL A 271 6.85 4.63 -0.89
N GLY A 272 7.95 4.43 -1.62
CA GLY A 272 8.66 3.15 -1.69
C GLY A 272 9.32 2.77 -0.38
N VAL A 273 10.19 3.66 0.15
CA VAL A 273 10.92 3.39 1.40
C VAL A 273 9.99 3.18 2.60
N ASN A 274 8.84 3.85 2.65
CA ASN A 274 7.84 3.63 3.70
C ASN A 274 7.19 2.24 3.58
N GLY A 275 6.95 1.74 2.36
CA GLY A 275 6.48 0.37 2.13
C GLY A 275 7.47 -0.67 2.66
N THR A 276 8.73 -0.55 2.26
CA THR A 276 9.81 -1.45 2.72
C THR A 276 10.00 -1.37 4.23
N THR A 277 9.88 -0.16 4.81
CA THR A 277 9.89 0.04 6.26
C THR A 277 8.71 -0.67 6.94
N ALA A 278 7.51 -0.63 6.37
CA ALA A 278 6.36 -1.32 6.95
C ALA A 278 6.59 -2.85 7.04
N TRP A 279 7.19 -3.47 6.02
CA TRP A 279 7.60 -4.88 6.10
C TRP A 279 8.60 -5.13 7.23
N LEU A 280 9.65 -4.31 7.34
CA LEU A 280 10.67 -4.45 8.38
C LEU A 280 10.12 -4.35 9.81
N TYR A 281 9.01 -3.64 10.00
CA TYR A 281 8.36 -3.45 11.29
C TYR A 281 7.17 -4.37 11.55
N GLY A 282 6.83 -5.26 10.61
CA GLY A 282 5.88 -6.35 10.85
C GLY A 282 4.54 -6.24 10.15
N ALA A 283 4.37 -5.35 9.17
CA ALA A 283 3.29 -5.47 8.21
C ALA A 283 3.57 -6.63 7.26
N ALA A 284 2.57 -7.47 6.97
CA ALA A 284 2.74 -8.51 5.97
C ALA A 284 2.53 -8.01 4.55
N ALA A 285 1.74 -6.96 4.36
CA ALA A 285 1.39 -6.49 3.04
C ALA A 285 1.83 -5.06 2.78
N VAL A 286 2.33 -4.81 1.57
CA VAL A 286 2.52 -3.45 1.02
C VAL A 286 1.69 -3.36 -0.25
N ASN A 287 0.80 -2.38 -0.29
CA ASN A 287 -0.05 -2.13 -1.44
C ASN A 287 0.68 -1.26 -2.46
N ALA A 288 0.69 -1.67 -3.71
CA ALA A 288 1.40 -1.03 -4.80
C ALA A 288 0.56 -1.05 -6.08
N SER A 289 1.01 -0.34 -7.10
CA SER A 289 0.39 -0.33 -8.43
C SER A 289 1.45 -0.34 -9.51
N LEU A 290 1.11 -0.83 -10.70
CA LEU A 290 2.01 -0.82 -11.85
C LEU A 290 2.51 0.60 -12.12
N PHE A 291 3.83 0.78 -12.09
CA PHE A 291 4.53 2.06 -12.31
C PHE A 291 4.17 3.17 -11.32
N GLY A 292 3.55 2.82 -10.19
CA GLY A 292 3.20 3.75 -9.12
C GLY A 292 2.03 4.67 -9.47
N PHE A 293 1.23 4.35 -10.48
CA PHE A 293 0.05 5.16 -10.80
C PHE A 293 -0.95 5.22 -9.63
N GLY A 294 -1.62 6.35 -9.47
CA GLY A 294 -2.55 6.58 -8.37
C GLY A 294 -2.88 8.04 -8.23
N GLU A 295 -3.75 8.38 -7.27
CA GLU A 295 -4.14 9.77 -7.08
C GLU A 295 -2.92 10.69 -6.87
N ARG A 296 -2.99 11.89 -7.48
CA ARG A 296 -1.98 12.97 -7.38
C ARG A 296 -0.59 12.56 -7.86
N THR A 297 0.26 12.10 -6.94
CA THR A 297 1.67 11.74 -7.15
C THR A 297 1.88 10.23 -7.16
N GLY A 298 0.81 9.45 -6.92
CA GLY A 298 0.81 8.01 -7.10
C GLY A 298 1.01 7.19 -5.83
N ASN A 299 0.97 5.87 -6.03
CA ASN A 299 1.17 4.79 -5.05
C ASN A 299 2.63 4.31 -5.03
N PRO A 300 3.02 3.34 -4.18
CA PRO A 300 4.29 2.66 -4.35
C PRO A 300 4.36 2.01 -5.74
N PRO A 301 5.48 2.17 -6.46
CA PRO A 301 5.71 1.44 -7.70
C PRO A 301 5.82 -0.05 -7.41
N LEU A 302 4.99 -0.85 -8.06
CA LEU A 302 4.93 -2.31 -7.84
C LEU A 302 6.24 -2.98 -8.22
N GLU A 303 6.86 -2.58 -9.33
CA GLU A 303 8.18 -3.04 -9.73
C GLU A 303 9.26 -2.65 -8.72
N GLY A 304 9.18 -1.46 -8.11
CA GLY A 304 10.07 -1.07 -7.01
C GLY A 304 9.89 -1.98 -5.79
N ALA A 305 8.64 -2.24 -5.40
CA ALA A 305 8.33 -3.14 -4.29
C ALA A 305 8.82 -4.58 -4.54
N ILE A 306 8.80 -5.06 -5.79
CA ILE A 306 9.38 -6.35 -6.18
C ILE A 306 10.89 -6.37 -5.94
N PHE A 307 11.63 -5.37 -6.41
CA PHE A 307 13.08 -5.34 -6.23
C PHE A 307 13.47 -5.19 -4.75
N ASP A 308 12.70 -4.42 -3.97
CA ASP A 308 12.88 -4.33 -2.52
C ASP A 308 12.60 -5.68 -1.83
N TYR A 309 11.53 -6.39 -2.24
CA TYR A 309 11.22 -7.73 -1.75
C TYR A 309 12.38 -8.71 -1.99
N ILE A 310 12.86 -8.78 -3.24
CA ILE A 310 13.97 -9.66 -3.64
C ILE A 310 15.23 -9.33 -2.83
N SER A 311 15.52 -8.03 -2.67
CA SER A 311 16.68 -7.56 -1.90
C SER A 311 16.59 -7.94 -0.42
N LEU A 312 15.40 -7.86 0.18
CA LEU A 312 15.18 -8.26 1.58
C LEU A 312 15.18 -9.78 1.78
N LYS A 313 14.69 -10.57 0.81
CA LYS A 313 14.69 -12.04 0.87
C LYS A 313 16.02 -12.67 0.44
N GLY A 314 16.84 -11.96 -0.32
CA GLY A 314 18.08 -12.48 -0.92
C GLY A 314 17.84 -13.50 -2.04
N SER A 315 16.61 -13.62 -2.55
CA SER A 315 16.27 -14.50 -3.68
C SER A 315 15.01 -13.99 -4.40
N ASP A 316 14.81 -14.41 -5.65
CA ASP A 316 13.64 -14.00 -6.43
C ASP A 316 12.32 -14.60 -5.93
N CYS A 317 12.36 -15.65 -5.09
CA CYS A 317 11.19 -16.37 -4.60
C CYS A 317 10.20 -16.76 -5.73
N GLY A 318 10.70 -17.05 -6.93
CA GLY A 318 9.89 -17.41 -8.10
C GLY A 318 9.23 -16.24 -8.83
N ILE A 319 9.53 -14.99 -8.48
CA ILE A 319 9.07 -13.80 -9.21
C ILE A 319 9.65 -13.80 -10.62
N ASN A 320 8.82 -13.48 -11.62
CA ASN A 320 9.27 -13.32 -12.99
C ASN A 320 9.49 -11.83 -13.32
N THR A 321 10.65 -11.31 -12.95
CA THR A 321 11.03 -9.91 -13.18
C THR A 321 11.09 -9.53 -14.67
N ARG A 322 11.25 -10.49 -15.58
CA ARG A 322 11.29 -10.24 -17.03
C ARG A 322 9.96 -9.70 -17.56
N MET A 323 8.85 -10.06 -16.92
CA MET A 323 7.52 -9.58 -17.31
C MET A 323 7.34 -8.08 -17.05
N ILE A 324 8.12 -7.47 -16.17
CA ILE A 324 8.07 -6.01 -15.92
C ILE A 324 8.31 -5.23 -17.22
N THR A 325 9.25 -5.70 -18.06
CA THR A 325 9.53 -5.09 -19.37
C THR A 325 8.38 -5.30 -20.36
N GLU A 326 7.73 -6.46 -20.35
CA GLU A 326 6.58 -6.72 -21.24
C GLU A 326 5.35 -5.89 -20.84
N VAL A 327 5.14 -5.68 -19.53
CA VAL A 327 4.12 -4.74 -19.05
C VAL A 327 4.45 -3.32 -19.49
N ALA A 328 5.70 -2.87 -19.37
CA ALA A 328 6.10 -1.54 -19.81
C ALA A 328 5.84 -1.33 -21.30
N LYS A 329 6.16 -2.32 -22.15
CA LYS A 329 5.84 -2.29 -23.58
C LYS A 329 4.34 -2.17 -23.82
N TYR A 330 3.52 -2.97 -23.14
CA TYR A 330 2.07 -2.91 -23.27
C TYR A 330 1.52 -1.51 -22.89
N TYR A 331 2.05 -0.92 -21.82
CA TYR A 331 1.69 0.45 -21.44
C TYR A 331 2.06 1.47 -22.52
N THR A 332 3.23 1.34 -23.15
CA THR A 332 3.71 2.31 -24.14
C THR A 332 3.11 2.12 -25.53
N GLU A 333 3.03 0.88 -26.01
CA GLU A 333 2.66 0.53 -27.39
C GLU A 333 1.15 0.37 -27.55
N ASP A 334 0.48 -0.33 -26.64
CA ASP A 334 -0.95 -0.62 -26.72
C ASP A 334 -1.80 0.44 -26.01
N LEU A 335 -1.39 0.90 -24.82
CA LEU A 335 -2.13 1.90 -24.05
C LEU A 335 -1.72 3.36 -24.36
N GLY A 336 -0.69 3.54 -25.20
CA GLY A 336 -0.24 4.86 -25.69
C GLY A 336 0.38 5.77 -24.63
N LEU A 337 1.11 5.20 -23.67
CA LEU A 337 1.62 5.96 -22.52
C LEU A 337 3.09 6.29 -22.62
N THR A 338 3.42 7.47 -22.14
CA THR A 338 4.81 7.88 -21.99
C THR A 338 5.31 7.52 -20.60
N ILE A 339 6.21 6.55 -20.53
CA ILE A 339 7.04 6.31 -19.34
C ILE A 339 8.28 7.21 -19.45
N PRO A 340 8.66 7.96 -18.40
CA PRO A 340 9.88 8.76 -18.43
C PRO A 340 11.11 7.92 -18.78
N ASP A 341 11.99 8.45 -19.64
CA ASP A 341 13.16 7.70 -20.10
C ASP A 341 14.09 7.28 -18.97
N ASN A 342 14.16 8.06 -17.89
CA ASN A 342 14.96 7.78 -16.71
C ASN A 342 14.20 7.06 -15.58
N TYR A 343 12.99 6.54 -15.86
CA TYR A 343 12.22 5.78 -14.88
C TYR A 343 12.95 4.49 -14.50
N PRO A 344 13.09 4.14 -13.20
CA PRO A 344 13.79 2.93 -12.75
C PRO A 344 13.27 1.66 -13.42
N PHE A 345 14.17 0.75 -13.81
CA PHE A 345 13.90 -0.57 -14.39
C PHE A 345 13.25 -0.60 -15.79
N VAL A 346 12.44 0.40 -16.17
CA VAL A 346 11.66 0.36 -17.42
C VAL A 346 11.87 1.56 -18.34
N GLY A 347 12.33 2.71 -17.83
CA GLY A 347 12.58 3.89 -18.65
C GLY A 347 13.64 3.63 -19.70
N SER A 348 13.47 4.11 -20.94
CA SER A 348 14.32 3.81 -22.12
C SER A 348 15.85 3.99 -21.90
N ASN A 349 16.22 4.86 -20.95
CA ASN A 349 17.58 5.23 -20.57
C ASN A 349 18.06 4.69 -19.21
N PHE A 350 17.26 3.90 -18.47
CA PHE A 350 17.62 3.49 -17.09
C PHE A 350 18.93 2.69 -17.00
N ASN A 351 19.26 1.91 -18.04
CA ASN A 351 20.48 1.11 -18.16
C ASN A 351 21.35 1.54 -19.36
N VAL A 352 21.29 2.82 -19.70
CA VAL A 352 22.05 3.41 -20.82
C VAL A 352 23.08 4.38 -20.28
N THR A 353 24.33 4.26 -20.74
CA THR A 353 25.40 5.21 -20.41
C THR A 353 25.84 6.01 -21.62
N SER A 354 26.20 7.28 -21.43
CA SER A 354 26.66 8.18 -22.51
C SER A 354 28.07 8.74 -22.28
N ALA A 355 28.61 8.66 -21.06
CA ALA A 355 29.96 9.18 -20.78
C ALA A 355 31.02 8.23 -21.37
N GLY A 356 31.99 8.77 -22.11
CA GLY A 356 33.04 7.95 -22.75
C GLY A 356 33.83 7.06 -21.76
N VAL A 357 34.08 7.57 -20.55
CA VAL A 357 34.70 6.79 -19.46
C VAL A 357 33.82 5.63 -18.99
N HIS A 358 32.49 5.79 -19.00
CA HIS A 358 31.58 4.71 -18.62
C HIS A 358 31.40 3.70 -19.76
N ALA A 359 31.39 4.15 -21.01
CA ALA A 359 31.35 3.30 -22.18
C ALA A 359 32.57 2.37 -22.25
N ASP A 360 33.78 2.91 -22.05
CA ASP A 360 35.01 2.13 -21.94
C ASP A 360 34.94 1.11 -20.78
N GLY A 361 34.35 1.49 -19.65
CA GLY A 361 34.09 0.58 -18.54
C GLY A 361 33.20 -0.60 -18.92
N ILE A 362 32.02 -0.35 -19.52
CA ILE A 362 31.10 -1.41 -19.96
C ILE A 362 31.77 -2.35 -20.96
N LEU A 363 32.57 -1.83 -21.89
CA LEU A 363 33.28 -2.64 -22.89
C LEU A 363 34.32 -3.59 -22.24
N LYS A 364 34.92 -3.19 -21.12
CA LYS A 364 35.86 -4.03 -20.37
C LYS A 364 35.14 -5.06 -19.51
N ASN A 365 34.09 -4.64 -18.81
CA ASN A 365 33.21 -5.49 -18.03
C ASN A 365 31.88 -4.76 -17.78
N GLU A 366 30.78 -5.37 -18.22
CA GLU A 366 29.42 -4.82 -18.07
C GLU A 366 29.05 -4.53 -16.61
N GLU A 367 29.54 -5.31 -15.65
CA GLU A 367 29.27 -5.15 -14.21
C GLU A 367 29.77 -3.81 -13.62
N ILE A 368 30.69 -3.12 -14.30
CA ILE A 368 31.25 -1.85 -13.79
C ILE A 368 30.18 -0.76 -13.75
N TYR A 369 29.25 -0.76 -14.71
CA TYR A 369 28.21 0.27 -14.84
C TYR A 369 26.80 -0.27 -15.08
N ASN A 370 26.61 -1.59 -15.13
CA ASN A 370 25.29 -2.21 -15.11
C ASN A 370 24.92 -2.58 -13.66
N ILE A 371 23.73 -2.17 -13.22
CA ILE A 371 23.29 -2.31 -11.81
C ILE A 371 23.07 -3.77 -11.37
N PHE A 372 22.85 -4.66 -12.34
CA PHE A 372 22.82 -6.12 -12.28
C PHE A 372 22.73 -6.61 -13.74
N ASP A 373 22.75 -7.92 -14.01
CA ASP A 373 22.52 -8.46 -15.36
C ASP A 373 21.10 -8.14 -15.86
N THR A 374 20.93 -6.95 -16.45
CA THR A 374 19.63 -6.44 -16.90
C THR A 374 19.08 -7.23 -18.09
N ALA A 375 19.93 -7.87 -18.89
CA ALA A 375 19.52 -8.79 -19.94
C ALA A 375 18.82 -10.03 -19.35
N LYS A 376 19.39 -10.63 -18.31
CA LYS A 376 18.83 -11.81 -17.65
C LYS A 376 17.60 -11.47 -16.80
N ILE A 377 17.70 -10.44 -15.97
CA ILE A 377 16.71 -10.09 -14.94
C ILE A 377 15.51 -9.34 -15.54
N LEU A 378 15.72 -8.43 -16.49
CA LEU A 378 14.66 -7.59 -17.06
C LEU A 378 14.40 -7.85 -18.55
N ASN A 379 15.05 -8.84 -19.17
CA ASN A 379 15.00 -9.03 -20.64
C ASN A 379 15.41 -7.76 -21.40
N ARG A 380 16.39 -7.03 -20.86
CA ARG A 380 16.74 -5.71 -21.36
C ARG A 380 18.24 -5.44 -21.22
N PRO A 381 19.03 -5.68 -22.28
CA PRO A 381 20.49 -5.54 -22.21
C PRO A 381 20.92 -4.09 -21.97
N ALA A 382 22.06 -3.91 -21.30
CA ALA A 382 22.70 -2.61 -21.15
C ALA A 382 23.09 -2.04 -22.52
N ARG A 383 23.05 -0.70 -22.66
CA ARG A 383 23.40 -0.03 -23.92
C ARG A 383 24.35 1.14 -23.67
N VAL A 384 25.19 1.41 -24.67
CA VAL A 384 26.00 2.62 -24.74
C VAL A 384 25.36 3.54 -25.77
N ASN A 385 25.09 4.78 -25.38
CA ASN A 385 24.69 5.83 -26.31
C ASN A 385 25.95 6.57 -26.77
N VAL A 386 26.16 6.65 -28.09
CA VAL A 386 27.25 7.43 -28.69
C VAL A 386 26.62 8.73 -29.18
N THR A 387 26.87 9.83 -28.47
CA THR A 387 26.50 11.17 -28.93
C THR A 387 27.65 11.72 -29.77
N ASP A 388 27.37 12.01 -31.05
CA ASP A 388 28.29 12.66 -31.99
C ASP A 388 28.70 14.08 -31.55
#